data_AF-A0A0G0G7K5-F1
#
_entry.id   AF-A0A0G0G7K5-F1
#
_cell.length_a   1.000
_cell.length_b   1.000
_cell.length_c   1.000
_cell.angle_alpha   90.00
_cell.angle_beta   90.00
_cell.angle_gamma   90.00
#
_symmetry.space_group_name_H-M   'P 1'
#
loop_
_entity.id
_entity.type
_entity.pdbx_description
1 polymer ?
#
loop_
_entity_poly.entity_id
_entity_poly.type
_entity_poly.pdbx_seq_one_letter_code
_entity_poly.pdbx_strand_id
1 'polypeptide(L)'
;LGYILGCLAGDGHISNNVVLSNNDEDVIAYYNKCLKEVFNLEPKTKQGHTCKVTIDNGCLTFSRFLTEVIGFPKKNKSATINVPDIAKQNKEVFKGFISGLLDTDGYVSKINHSLEFTSKSEKLIKEISILLLGYGIHSVFFKKKGFSYLRIANKLYLDKFLENFKPKLKRKLARIINASMKAETSRIFDFIPLDGANLKNLKVGGKINKRIPYFDEYKKKEQLPYNLLQKVLDNIKEENEDSQKIKKILEKEVNYVKIISIKKIKNKEKYVYDFTIPKTHTFVAERILVHNTSLLDSIRGTTLAEREPGKITQHIGATEVPLSTIRNFCGKLIDSLKLNLTIPGLLFLDTPGHKAFTSLRRRGGNLADIAILVVDALEGIKPQTLDSIEILKNAKTPFIIALTKIDLISGFQDKKLPLLQNINEQTEDFKKELDLKLYTVVGDIYEKFQLNAERFDRVESVL
;
A
#
# COMPACT_ATOMS: atom_id res chain seq x y z
N LEU A 1 -9.22 7.54 -27.82
CA LEU A 1 -8.94 6.10 -27.56
C LEU A 1 -9.63 5.57 -26.31
N GLY A 2 -9.31 6.05 -25.10
CA GLY A 2 -9.84 5.50 -23.85
C GLY A 2 -11.36 5.31 -23.81
N TYR A 3 -12.12 6.33 -24.23
CA TYR A 3 -13.59 6.27 -24.28
C TYR A 3 -14.13 5.11 -25.13
N ILE A 4 -13.55 4.90 -26.32
CA ILE A 4 -13.91 3.79 -27.24
C ILE A 4 -13.70 2.45 -26.52
N LEU A 5 -12.55 2.28 -25.88
CA LEU A 5 -12.23 1.04 -25.13
C LEU A 5 -13.20 0.83 -23.96
N GLY A 6 -13.59 1.90 -23.26
CA GLY A 6 -14.56 1.86 -22.17
C GLY A 6 -15.95 1.41 -22.63
N CYS A 7 -16.45 1.99 -23.72
CA CYS A 7 -17.74 1.58 -24.29
C CYS A 7 -17.70 0.13 -24.78
N LEU A 8 -16.61 -0.28 -25.43
CA LEU A 8 -16.44 -1.67 -25.86
C LEU A 8 -16.33 -2.62 -24.65
N ALA A 9 -15.78 -2.16 -23.54
CA ALA A 9 -15.67 -2.94 -22.31
C ALA A 9 -17.01 -3.17 -21.60
N GLY A 10 -17.97 -2.25 -21.72
CA GLY A 10 -19.35 -2.49 -21.30
C GLY A 10 -20.14 -3.26 -22.37
N ASP A 11 -20.60 -2.54 -23.38
CA ASP A 11 -21.59 -2.99 -24.37
C ASP A 11 -21.01 -3.50 -25.70
N GLY A 12 -19.67 -3.59 -25.81
CA GLY A 12 -19.01 -4.04 -27.03
C GLY A 12 -18.99 -5.56 -27.21
N HIS A 13 -19.09 -5.97 -28.48
CA HIS A 13 -18.83 -7.31 -28.96
C HIS A 13 -17.77 -7.27 -30.07
N ILE A 14 -16.71 -8.07 -29.93
CA ILE A 14 -15.60 -8.14 -30.88
C ILE A 14 -15.52 -9.55 -31.45
N SER A 15 -15.66 -9.64 -32.76
CA SER A 15 -15.53 -10.85 -33.57
C SER A 15 -14.69 -10.52 -34.80
N ASN A 16 -15.02 -11.05 -35.99
CA ASN A 16 -14.52 -10.46 -37.24
C ASN A 16 -15.04 -9.04 -37.44
N ASN A 17 -16.23 -8.75 -36.86
CA ASN A 17 -16.80 -7.43 -36.78
C ASN A 17 -16.73 -6.85 -35.36
N VAL A 18 -16.58 -5.52 -35.26
CA VAL A 18 -16.67 -4.79 -33.99
C VAL A 18 -18.03 -4.12 -33.92
N VAL A 19 -18.79 -4.46 -32.88
CA VAL A 19 -20.16 -3.99 -32.68
C VAL A 19 -20.30 -3.37 -31.29
N LEU A 20 -20.91 -2.19 -31.22
CA LEU A 20 -21.41 -1.60 -29.98
C LEU A 20 -22.94 -1.59 -30.03
N SER A 21 -23.60 -2.12 -29.01
CA SER A 21 -25.07 -2.11 -28.91
C SER A 21 -25.51 -1.32 -27.68
N ASN A 22 -26.11 -0.14 -27.84
CA ASN A 22 -26.56 0.68 -26.73
C ASN A 22 -27.88 1.38 -27.07
N ASN A 23 -28.73 1.61 -26.06
CA ASN A 23 -30.05 2.23 -26.25
C ASN A 23 -30.02 3.75 -26.15
N ASP A 24 -28.90 4.32 -25.71
CA ASP A 24 -28.72 5.76 -25.56
C ASP A 24 -28.03 6.33 -26.82
N GLU A 25 -28.77 7.16 -27.56
CA GLU A 25 -28.28 7.79 -28.79
C GLU A 25 -27.10 8.73 -28.54
N ASP A 26 -27.02 9.37 -27.37
CA ASP A 26 -25.90 10.26 -27.01
C ASP A 26 -24.60 9.46 -26.88
N VAL A 27 -24.66 8.23 -26.34
CA VAL A 27 -23.50 7.32 -26.25
C VAL A 27 -23.04 6.95 -27.65
N ILE A 28 -23.99 6.57 -28.52
CA ILE A 28 -23.69 6.19 -29.90
C ILE A 28 -23.08 7.36 -30.68
N ALA A 29 -23.66 8.56 -30.58
CA ALA A 29 -23.15 9.75 -31.25
C ALA A 29 -21.73 10.10 -30.80
N TYR A 30 -21.46 10.08 -29.50
CA TYR A 30 -20.13 10.40 -28.97
C TYR A 30 -19.11 9.29 -29.28
N TYR A 31 -19.51 8.02 -29.26
CA TYR A 31 -18.68 6.89 -29.67
C TYR A 31 -18.28 7.00 -31.15
N ASN A 32 -19.24 7.30 -32.05
CA ASN A 32 -18.99 7.50 -33.47
C ASN A 32 -18.05 8.69 -33.73
N LYS A 33 -18.27 9.81 -33.02
CA LYS A 33 -17.34 10.95 -33.05
C LYS A 33 -15.92 10.54 -32.67
N CYS A 34 -15.76 9.79 -31.58
CA CYS A 34 -14.44 9.31 -31.15
C CYS A 34 -13.79 8.38 -32.18
N LEU A 35 -14.56 7.48 -32.81
CA LEU A 35 -14.03 6.59 -33.85
C LEU A 35 -13.51 7.38 -35.06
N LYS A 36 -14.25 8.40 -35.50
CA LYS A 36 -13.83 9.27 -36.59
C LYS A 36 -12.59 10.08 -36.25
N GLU A 37 -12.53 10.70 -35.07
CA GLU A 37 -11.38 11.52 -34.66
C GLU A 37 -10.10 10.70 -34.43
N VAL A 38 -10.21 9.49 -33.87
CA VAL A 38 -9.04 8.70 -33.45
C VAL A 38 -8.56 7.77 -34.56
N PHE A 39 -9.48 7.19 -35.32
CA PHE A 39 -9.17 6.14 -36.29
C PHE A 39 -9.62 6.48 -37.71
N ASN A 40 -10.24 7.63 -37.93
CA ASN A 40 -10.86 8.01 -39.20
C ASN A 40 -11.83 6.93 -39.73
N LEU A 41 -12.55 6.26 -38.81
CA LEU A 41 -13.51 5.23 -39.12
C LEU A 41 -14.94 5.79 -39.10
N GLU A 42 -15.72 5.45 -40.12
CA GLU A 42 -17.14 5.78 -40.22
C GLU A 42 -17.98 4.51 -40.11
N PRO A 43 -18.54 4.21 -38.92
CA PRO A 43 -19.32 3.00 -38.71
C PRO A 43 -20.74 3.13 -39.26
N LYS A 44 -21.34 1.99 -39.64
CA LYS A 44 -22.76 1.92 -39.97
C LYS A 44 -23.58 1.85 -38.69
N THR A 45 -24.56 2.74 -38.57
CA THR A 45 -25.48 2.77 -37.44
C THR A 45 -26.84 2.24 -37.89
N LYS A 46 -27.34 1.19 -37.23
CA LYS A 46 -28.68 0.64 -37.47
C LYS A 46 -29.55 0.88 -36.24
N GLN A 47 -30.62 1.66 -36.43
CA GLN A 47 -31.63 1.88 -35.40
C GLN A 47 -32.61 0.69 -35.34
N GLY A 48 -33.00 0.34 -34.12
CA GLY A 48 -33.95 -0.73 -33.77
C GLY A 48 -34.30 -0.60 -32.29
N HIS A 49 -34.79 -1.66 -31.63
CA HIS A 49 -35.01 -1.64 -30.17
C HIS A 49 -33.75 -1.32 -29.35
N THR A 50 -32.58 -1.64 -29.89
CA THR A 50 -31.26 -1.21 -29.41
C THR A 50 -30.52 -0.61 -30.60
N CYS A 51 -29.81 0.51 -30.42
CA CYS A 51 -29.03 1.09 -31.51
C CYS A 51 -27.72 0.31 -31.65
N LYS A 52 -27.44 -0.19 -32.86
CA LYS A 52 -26.25 -0.99 -33.14
C LYS A 52 -25.31 -0.22 -34.06
N VAL A 53 -24.10 -0.01 -33.60
CA VAL A 53 -23.00 0.53 -34.37
C VAL A 53 -22.12 -0.62 -34.82
N THR A 54 -22.01 -0.82 -36.13
CA THR A 54 -21.14 -1.83 -36.73
C THR A 54 -20.04 -1.14 -37.51
N ILE A 55 -18.80 -1.55 -37.28
CA ILE A 55 -17.67 -1.12 -38.09
C ILE A 55 -17.54 -2.13 -39.22
N ASP A 56 -17.64 -1.68 -40.48
CA ASP A 56 -17.68 -2.55 -41.65
C ASP A 56 -16.40 -2.39 -42.50
N ASN A 57 -15.98 -1.14 -42.74
CA ASN A 57 -14.74 -0.83 -43.46
C ASN A 57 -13.52 -0.88 -42.51
N GLY A 58 -12.44 -1.54 -42.92
CA GLY A 58 -11.23 -1.71 -42.11
C GLY A 58 -11.44 -2.58 -40.87
N CYS A 59 -12.56 -3.30 -40.79
CA CYS A 59 -13.01 -3.95 -39.57
C CYS A 59 -12.09 -5.07 -39.10
N LEU A 60 -11.51 -5.84 -40.02
CA LEU A 60 -10.56 -6.89 -39.66
C LEU A 60 -9.29 -6.30 -39.03
N THR A 61 -8.77 -5.19 -39.57
CA THR A 61 -7.60 -4.48 -39.04
C THR A 61 -7.92 -3.90 -37.66
N PHE A 62 -9.07 -3.26 -37.50
CA PHE A 62 -9.48 -2.67 -36.23
C PHE A 62 -9.75 -3.75 -35.16
N SER A 63 -10.40 -4.86 -35.53
CA SER A 63 -10.59 -6.03 -34.65
C SER A 63 -9.25 -6.64 -34.24
N ARG A 64 -8.32 -6.84 -35.19
CA ARG A 64 -6.96 -7.31 -34.88
C ARG A 64 -6.25 -6.36 -33.94
N PHE A 65 -6.27 -5.06 -34.20
CA PHE A 65 -5.71 -4.05 -33.29
C PHE A 65 -6.29 -4.17 -31.87
N LEU A 66 -7.61 -4.26 -31.71
CA LEU A 66 -8.22 -4.41 -30.39
C LEU A 66 -7.79 -5.71 -29.69
N THR A 67 -7.66 -6.81 -30.42
CA THR A 67 -7.40 -8.12 -29.82
C THR A 67 -5.91 -8.42 -29.60
N GLU A 68 -5.05 -8.00 -30.52
CA GLU A 68 -3.61 -8.32 -30.55
C GLU A 68 -2.77 -7.21 -29.91
N VAL A 69 -3.15 -5.93 -30.10
CA VAL A 69 -2.40 -4.79 -29.53
C VAL A 69 -2.99 -4.36 -28.20
N ILE A 70 -4.31 -4.17 -28.12
CA ILE A 70 -4.97 -3.73 -26.88
C ILE A 70 -5.23 -4.90 -25.92
N GLY A 71 -5.30 -6.13 -26.43
CA GLY A 71 -5.51 -7.33 -25.63
C GLY A 71 -6.97 -7.60 -25.24
N PHE A 72 -7.95 -7.11 -26.04
CA PHE A 72 -9.35 -7.44 -25.80
C PHE A 72 -9.64 -8.93 -26.08
N PRO A 73 -10.40 -9.62 -25.22
CA PRO A 73 -10.72 -11.02 -25.41
C PRO A 73 -11.72 -11.23 -26.56
N LYS A 74 -11.40 -12.14 -27.50
CA LYS A 74 -12.30 -12.57 -28.59
C LYS A 74 -13.47 -13.44 -28.12
N LYS A 75 -13.25 -14.27 -27.10
CA LYS A 75 -14.25 -15.20 -26.55
C LYS A 75 -14.52 -14.91 -25.08
N ASN A 76 -15.77 -15.09 -24.68
CA ASN A 76 -16.24 -14.95 -23.30
C ASN A 76 -15.86 -13.60 -22.65
N LYS A 77 -15.84 -12.52 -23.45
CA LYS A 77 -15.37 -11.19 -23.08
C LYS A 77 -15.94 -10.68 -21.76
N SER A 78 -17.22 -10.93 -21.49
CA SER A 78 -17.87 -10.46 -20.25
C SER A 78 -17.18 -10.99 -18.98
N ALA A 79 -16.64 -12.22 -19.01
CA ALA A 79 -15.97 -12.84 -17.87
C ALA A 79 -14.45 -12.62 -17.86
N THR A 80 -13.83 -12.36 -19.02
CA THR A 80 -12.36 -12.35 -19.19
C THR A 80 -11.75 -10.98 -19.45
N ILE A 81 -12.57 -9.95 -19.67
CA ILE A 81 -12.08 -8.59 -19.92
C ILE A 81 -11.35 -8.02 -18.70
N ASN A 82 -10.30 -7.24 -18.96
CA ASN A 82 -9.50 -6.57 -17.95
C ASN A 82 -9.38 -5.08 -18.31
N VAL A 83 -8.82 -4.26 -17.43
CA VAL A 83 -8.40 -2.91 -17.83
C VAL A 83 -7.27 -3.07 -18.85
N PRO A 84 -7.34 -2.44 -20.04
CA PRO A 84 -6.26 -2.52 -21.03
C PRO A 84 -4.94 -1.97 -20.48
N ASP A 85 -3.81 -2.57 -20.82
CA ASP A 85 -2.51 -2.16 -20.25
C ASP A 85 -2.14 -0.71 -20.63
N ILE A 86 -2.53 -0.27 -21.83
CA ILE A 86 -2.40 1.14 -22.22
C ILE A 86 -3.18 2.09 -21.30
N ALA A 87 -4.34 1.66 -20.79
CA ALA A 87 -5.11 2.43 -19.81
C ALA A 87 -4.46 2.35 -18.41
N LYS A 88 -3.80 1.26 -18.05
CA LYS A 88 -3.04 1.18 -16.78
C LYS A 88 -1.84 2.12 -16.76
N GLN A 89 -1.20 2.32 -17.92
CA GLN A 89 0.04 3.11 -18.06
C GLN A 89 -0.22 4.59 -18.35
N ASN A 90 -1.35 4.96 -18.97
CA ASN A 90 -1.66 6.33 -19.36
C ASN A 90 -2.93 6.85 -18.65
N LYS A 91 -2.76 7.87 -17.80
CA LYS A 91 -3.84 8.48 -16.99
C LYS A 91 -5.00 9.00 -17.84
N GLU A 92 -4.72 9.64 -18.97
CA GLU A 92 -5.78 10.20 -19.83
C GLU A 92 -6.56 9.10 -20.56
N VAL A 93 -5.87 8.03 -20.98
CA VAL A 93 -6.54 6.84 -21.53
C VAL A 93 -7.39 6.16 -20.46
N PHE A 94 -6.91 6.06 -19.22
CA PHE A 94 -7.68 5.53 -18.10
C PHE A 94 -8.94 6.35 -17.81
N LYS A 95 -8.81 7.68 -17.73
CA LYS A 95 -9.96 8.57 -17.53
C LYS A 95 -11.00 8.38 -18.61
N GLY A 96 -10.57 8.34 -19.87
CA GLY A 96 -11.45 8.04 -21.00
C GLY A 96 -12.12 6.67 -20.87
N PHE A 97 -11.36 5.64 -20.51
CA PHE A 97 -11.86 4.28 -20.31
C PHE A 97 -12.96 4.21 -19.24
N ILE A 98 -12.73 4.83 -18.08
CA ILE A 98 -13.72 4.91 -17.01
C ILE A 98 -14.96 5.71 -17.45
N SER A 99 -14.80 6.82 -18.17
CA SER A 99 -15.94 7.57 -18.71
C SER A 99 -16.79 6.75 -19.69
N GLY A 100 -16.16 6.00 -20.60
CA GLY A 100 -16.87 5.16 -21.56
C GLY A 100 -17.60 4.01 -20.88
N LEU A 101 -16.94 3.34 -19.93
CA LEU A 101 -17.53 2.25 -19.14
C LEU A 101 -18.66 2.75 -18.24
N LEU A 102 -18.52 3.96 -17.69
CA LEU A 102 -19.55 4.62 -16.89
C LEU A 102 -20.79 4.91 -17.72
N ASP A 103 -20.62 5.42 -18.95
CA ASP A 103 -21.74 5.75 -19.83
C ASP A 103 -22.52 4.49 -20.25
N THR A 104 -21.86 3.35 -20.46
CA THR A 104 -22.50 2.06 -20.78
C THR A 104 -23.03 1.33 -19.54
N ASP A 105 -22.14 0.85 -18.66
CA ASP A 105 -22.45 -0.11 -17.58
C ASP A 105 -22.56 0.55 -16.19
N GLY A 106 -22.17 1.80 -16.08
CA GLY A 106 -22.17 2.52 -14.81
C GLY A 106 -23.58 2.91 -14.35
N TYR A 107 -23.87 2.63 -13.08
CA TYR A 107 -25.15 2.91 -12.42
C TYR A 107 -24.98 3.90 -11.27
N VAL A 108 -25.90 4.85 -11.15
CA VAL A 108 -25.94 5.81 -10.03
C VAL A 108 -27.18 5.52 -9.20
N SER A 109 -26.97 5.04 -7.98
CA SER A 109 -28.05 4.70 -7.05
C SER A 109 -28.69 5.96 -6.47
N LYS A 110 -30.01 6.10 -6.66
CA LYS A 110 -30.80 7.17 -6.02
C LYS A 110 -31.03 6.94 -4.52
N ILE A 111 -30.97 5.69 -4.08
CA ILE A 111 -31.28 5.29 -2.69
C ILE A 111 -30.04 5.45 -1.81
N ASN A 112 -28.91 4.91 -2.27
CA ASN A 112 -27.67 4.90 -1.49
C ASN A 112 -26.72 6.04 -1.85
N HIS A 113 -27.13 6.92 -2.78
CA HIS A 113 -26.33 8.05 -3.27
C HIS A 113 -24.90 7.62 -3.65
N SER A 114 -24.79 6.55 -4.43
CA SER A 114 -23.51 5.91 -4.76
C SER A 114 -23.38 5.64 -6.26
N LEU A 115 -22.16 5.70 -6.75
CA LEU A 115 -21.79 5.27 -8.09
C LEU A 115 -21.35 3.81 -8.08
N GLU A 116 -21.85 3.00 -9.01
CA GLU A 116 -21.58 1.57 -9.09
C GLU A 116 -21.13 1.15 -10.50
N PHE A 117 -20.07 0.33 -10.57
CA PHE A 117 -19.70 -0.43 -11.76
C PHE A 117 -19.97 -1.91 -11.52
N THR A 118 -20.53 -2.58 -12.52
CA THR A 118 -20.86 -4.02 -12.43
C THR A 118 -20.24 -4.76 -13.59
N SER A 119 -19.64 -5.92 -13.35
CA SER A 119 -19.14 -6.79 -14.42
C SER A 119 -19.11 -8.26 -13.99
N LYS A 120 -19.18 -9.18 -14.96
CA LYS A 120 -18.87 -10.60 -14.71
C LYS A 120 -17.37 -10.82 -14.51
N SER A 121 -16.53 -9.96 -15.08
CA SER A 121 -15.09 -9.99 -14.86
C SER A 121 -14.76 -9.38 -13.50
N GLU A 122 -14.43 -10.25 -12.55
CA GLU A 122 -13.88 -9.84 -11.25
C GLU A 122 -12.56 -9.08 -11.41
N LYS A 123 -11.73 -9.49 -12.37
CA LYS A 123 -10.42 -8.88 -12.61
C LYS A 123 -10.54 -7.44 -13.06
N LEU A 124 -11.46 -7.13 -13.98
CA LEU A 124 -11.76 -5.76 -14.40
C LEU A 124 -12.14 -4.88 -13.19
N ILE A 125 -13.09 -5.34 -12.37
CA ILE A 125 -13.59 -4.58 -11.22
C ILE A 125 -12.49 -4.36 -10.17
N LYS A 126 -11.66 -5.39 -9.90
CA LYS A 126 -10.52 -5.26 -8.99
C LYS A 126 -9.46 -4.29 -9.50
N GLU A 127 -9.07 -4.40 -10.77
CA GLU A 127 -8.08 -3.50 -11.38
C GLU A 127 -8.56 -2.04 -11.37
N ILE A 128 -9.83 -1.78 -11.71
CA ILE A 128 -10.42 -0.44 -11.59
C ILE A 128 -10.35 0.04 -10.13
N SER A 129 -10.70 -0.81 -9.16
CA SER A 129 -10.66 -0.44 -7.75
C SER A 129 -9.26 -0.01 -7.28
N ILE A 130 -8.21 -0.66 -7.79
CA ILE A 130 -6.81 -0.35 -7.47
C ILE A 130 -6.38 0.94 -8.16
N LEU A 131 -6.68 1.09 -9.46
CA LEU A 131 -6.29 2.27 -10.24
C LEU A 131 -6.96 3.55 -9.72
N LEU A 132 -8.19 3.45 -9.20
CA LEU A 132 -8.89 4.57 -8.56
C LEU A 132 -8.20 5.05 -7.27
N LEU A 133 -7.44 4.20 -6.57
CA LEU A 133 -6.64 4.62 -5.42
C LEU A 133 -5.57 5.64 -5.82
N GLY A 134 -5.02 5.54 -7.03
CA GLY A 134 -4.09 6.53 -7.58
C GLY A 134 -4.71 7.92 -7.81
N TYR A 135 -6.03 8.05 -7.67
CA TYR A 135 -6.78 9.31 -7.69
C TYR A 135 -7.35 9.66 -6.30
N GLY A 136 -6.93 8.93 -5.25
CA GLY A 136 -7.43 9.11 -3.89
C GLY A 136 -8.91 8.73 -3.72
N ILE A 137 -9.45 7.88 -4.60
CA ILE A 137 -10.85 7.44 -4.60
C ILE A 137 -10.93 6.02 -4.03
N HIS A 138 -11.49 5.90 -2.83
CA HIS A 138 -11.78 4.60 -2.24
C HIS A 138 -13.12 4.05 -2.73
N SER A 139 -13.17 2.74 -2.94
CA SER A 139 -14.35 2.04 -3.46
C SER A 139 -14.54 0.68 -2.78
N VAL A 140 -15.78 0.24 -2.61
CA VAL A 140 -16.09 -1.09 -2.06
C VAL A 140 -16.22 -2.10 -3.16
N PHE A 141 -15.52 -3.21 -2.98
CA PHE A 141 -15.71 -4.41 -3.80
C PHE A 141 -16.66 -5.38 -3.11
N PHE A 142 -17.66 -5.90 -3.82
CA PHE A 142 -18.51 -6.99 -3.34
C PHE A 142 -19.02 -7.85 -4.50
N LYS A 143 -19.45 -9.07 -4.19
CA LYS A 143 -20.04 -10.01 -5.17
C LYS A 143 -21.52 -10.21 -4.90
N LYS A 144 -22.34 -10.23 -5.95
CA LYS A 144 -23.78 -10.52 -5.85
C LYS A 144 -24.26 -11.22 -7.11
N LYS A 145 -25.00 -12.34 -6.96
CA LYS A 145 -25.61 -13.11 -8.06
C LYS A 145 -24.64 -13.43 -9.23
N GLY A 146 -23.39 -13.77 -8.93
CA GLY A 146 -22.38 -14.10 -9.94
C GLY A 146 -21.74 -12.90 -10.66
N PHE A 147 -22.05 -11.67 -10.25
CA PHE A 147 -21.40 -10.45 -10.72
C PHE A 147 -20.53 -9.83 -9.63
N SER A 148 -19.47 -9.16 -10.07
CA SER A 148 -18.61 -8.34 -9.23
C SER A 148 -19.03 -6.89 -9.35
N TYR A 149 -19.06 -6.21 -8.20
CA TYR A 149 -19.49 -4.83 -8.08
C TYR A 149 -18.37 -3.99 -7.48
N LEU A 150 -18.23 -2.79 -8.01
CA LEU A 150 -17.47 -1.71 -7.44
C LEU A 150 -18.44 -0.61 -7.04
N ARG A 151 -18.40 -0.15 -5.79
CA ARG A 151 -19.23 0.99 -5.32
C ARG A 151 -18.35 2.11 -4.80
N ILE A 152 -18.52 3.30 -5.35
CA ILE A 152 -18.00 4.55 -4.82
C ILE A 152 -19.17 5.25 -4.11
N ALA A 153 -19.04 5.43 -2.81
CA ALA A 153 -20.00 6.14 -1.96
C ALA A 153 -19.22 7.18 -1.15
N ASN A 154 -19.92 8.06 -0.41
CA ASN A 154 -19.38 9.23 0.28
C ASN A 154 -19.14 10.41 -0.68
N LYS A 155 -19.57 11.60 -0.25
CA LYS A 155 -19.38 12.87 -0.96
C LYS A 155 -17.92 13.10 -1.37
N LEU A 156 -16.96 12.89 -0.46
CA LEU A 156 -15.54 13.12 -0.74
C LEU A 156 -15.05 12.35 -1.98
N TYR A 157 -15.39 11.06 -2.07
CA TYR A 157 -14.95 10.22 -3.18
C TYR A 157 -15.73 10.46 -4.46
N LEU A 158 -17.00 10.85 -4.36
CA LEU A 158 -17.81 11.25 -5.51
C LEU A 158 -17.33 12.59 -6.09
N ASP A 159 -16.93 13.54 -5.25
CA ASP A 159 -16.35 14.82 -5.65
C ASP A 159 -14.99 14.59 -6.34
N LYS A 160 -14.08 13.83 -5.73
CA LYS A 160 -12.81 13.42 -6.38
C LYS A 160 -13.06 12.67 -7.70
N PHE A 161 -14.10 11.86 -7.76
CA PHE A 161 -14.48 11.18 -9.00
C PHE A 161 -14.91 12.18 -10.08
N LEU A 162 -15.75 13.17 -9.75
CA LEU A 162 -16.20 14.20 -10.69
C LEU A 162 -15.08 15.14 -11.17
N GLU A 163 -14.08 15.40 -10.33
CA GLU A 163 -12.89 16.17 -10.68
C GLU A 163 -12.06 15.46 -11.76
N ASN A 164 -11.92 14.13 -11.64
CA ASN A 164 -11.02 13.34 -12.47
C ASN A 164 -11.70 12.65 -13.66
N PHE A 165 -12.97 12.27 -13.51
CA PHE A 165 -13.72 11.43 -14.45
C PHE A 165 -15.03 12.10 -14.79
N LYS A 166 -15.11 12.65 -16.01
CA LYS A 166 -16.32 13.32 -16.50
C LYS A 166 -17.07 12.40 -17.47
N PRO A 167 -18.22 11.81 -17.09
CA PRO A 167 -19.08 11.13 -18.06
C PRO A 167 -19.50 12.11 -19.16
N LYS A 168 -19.70 11.60 -20.37
CA LYS A 168 -20.03 12.45 -21.52
C LYS A 168 -21.53 12.71 -21.60
N LEU A 169 -22.32 11.80 -21.03
CA LEU A 169 -23.75 11.98 -20.85
C LEU A 169 -24.08 13.01 -19.79
N LYS A 170 -24.63 14.17 -20.20
CA LYS A 170 -25.09 15.24 -19.30
C LYS A 170 -26.04 14.72 -18.22
N ARG A 171 -26.96 13.81 -18.58
CA ARG A 171 -27.91 13.18 -17.65
C ARG A 171 -27.21 12.35 -16.56
N LYS A 172 -26.13 11.64 -16.90
CA LYS A 172 -25.38 10.78 -15.97
C LYS A 172 -24.50 11.65 -15.07
N LEU A 173 -23.86 12.67 -15.63
CA LEU A 173 -23.17 13.71 -14.86
C LEU A 173 -24.08 14.34 -13.80
N ALA A 174 -25.27 14.81 -14.19
CA ALA A 174 -26.22 15.41 -13.27
C ALA A 174 -26.65 14.46 -12.14
N ARG A 175 -26.79 13.15 -12.44
CA ARG A 175 -27.11 12.14 -11.42
C ARG A 175 -25.97 11.95 -10.42
N ILE A 176 -24.71 11.94 -10.86
CA ILE A 176 -23.55 11.82 -9.96
C ILE A 176 -23.42 13.06 -9.10
N ILE A 177 -23.60 14.26 -9.67
CA ILE A 177 -23.60 15.52 -8.91
C ILE A 177 -24.68 15.49 -7.81
N ASN A 178 -25.90 15.08 -8.16
CA ASN A 178 -26.99 14.98 -7.19
C ASN A 178 -26.72 13.90 -6.12
N ALA A 179 -26.12 12.77 -6.51
CA ALA A 179 -25.67 11.76 -5.56
C ALA A 179 -24.60 12.32 -4.62
N SER A 180 -23.62 13.07 -5.12
CA SER A 180 -22.58 13.70 -4.27
C SER A 180 -23.16 14.71 -3.29
N MET A 181 -24.11 15.53 -3.74
CA MET A 181 -24.80 16.51 -2.88
C MET A 181 -25.59 15.86 -1.74
N LYS A 182 -26.14 14.66 -1.97
CA LYS A 182 -26.98 13.93 -1.01
C LYS A 182 -26.23 12.86 -0.21
N ALA A 183 -25.04 12.46 -0.65
CA ALA A 183 -24.27 11.44 0.02
C ALA A 183 -23.82 11.95 1.40
N GLU A 184 -24.34 11.34 2.46
CA GLU A 184 -23.80 11.54 3.80
C GLU A 184 -22.38 10.96 3.88
N THR A 185 -21.58 11.49 4.79
CA THR A 185 -20.26 10.92 5.11
C THR A 185 -20.47 9.56 5.76
N SER A 186 -20.16 8.51 5.02
CA SER A 186 -20.32 7.15 5.54
C SER A 186 -19.26 6.89 6.59
N ARG A 187 -19.69 6.59 7.82
CA ARG A 187 -18.85 6.19 8.96
C ARG A 187 -17.96 4.96 8.68
N ILE A 188 -18.21 4.23 7.58
CA ILE A 188 -17.50 2.99 7.21
C ILE A 188 -16.19 3.28 6.45
N PHE A 189 -16.06 4.43 5.76
CA PHE A 189 -14.89 4.71 4.91
C PHE A 189 -13.86 5.66 5.53
N ASP A 190 -14.22 6.30 6.63
CA ASP A 190 -13.43 7.34 7.27
C ASP A 190 -13.03 6.88 8.68
N PHE A 191 -12.48 5.67 8.79
CA PHE A 191 -11.89 5.23 10.06
C PHE A 191 -10.68 6.12 10.32
N ILE A 192 -10.69 6.79 11.47
CA ILE A 192 -9.60 7.62 11.94
C ILE A 192 -9.14 7.00 13.26
N PRO A 193 -7.85 6.64 13.41
CA PRO A 193 -7.32 6.04 14.62
C PRO A 193 -7.12 7.10 15.72
N LEU A 194 -8.13 7.96 15.91
CA LEU A 194 -8.21 8.91 17.01
C LEU A 194 -9.49 8.66 17.78
N ASP A 195 -9.35 8.45 19.08
CA ASP A 195 -10.45 8.48 20.02
C ASP A 195 -10.57 9.87 20.65
N GLY A 196 -11.62 10.07 21.44
CA GLY A 196 -11.80 11.31 22.18
C GLY A 196 -10.75 11.55 23.28
N ALA A 197 -9.97 10.55 23.68
CA ALA A 197 -8.86 10.72 24.62
C ALA A 197 -7.67 11.44 23.96
N ASN A 198 -7.50 11.28 22.65
CA ASN A 198 -6.51 12.00 21.84
C ASN A 198 -6.84 13.49 21.60
N LEU A 199 -7.94 13.99 22.16
CA LEU A 199 -8.40 15.38 22.05
C LEU A 199 -8.32 16.17 23.37
N LYS A 200 -7.70 15.62 24.42
CA LYS A 200 -7.74 16.21 25.78
C LYS A 200 -7.07 17.57 25.88
N ASN A 201 -6.04 17.85 25.07
CA ASN A 201 -5.31 19.11 25.14
C ASN A 201 -5.83 20.18 24.17
N LEU A 202 -6.86 19.87 23.36
CA LEU A 202 -7.47 20.83 22.44
C LEU A 202 -8.16 21.97 23.16
N LYS A 203 -7.55 23.16 23.08
CA LYS A 203 -8.16 24.42 23.50
C LYS A 203 -9.12 24.93 22.43
N VAL A 204 -10.36 24.50 22.55
CA VAL A 204 -11.47 24.95 21.70
C VAL A 204 -12.19 26.15 22.33
N GLY A 205 -12.70 27.06 21.50
CA GLY A 205 -13.36 28.28 21.99
C GLY A 205 -14.60 28.01 22.85
N GLY A 206 -14.88 28.90 23.81
CA GLY A 206 -15.91 28.77 24.87
C GLY A 206 -17.38 28.67 24.43
N LYS A 207 -17.67 28.35 23.16
CA LYS A 207 -19.01 28.06 22.63
C LYS A 207 -18.98 26.93 21.59
N ILE A 208 -18.03 25.99 21.66
CA ILE A 208 -17.90 24.94 20.65
C ILE A 208 -19.16 24.09 20.50
N ASN A 209 -19.89 23.78 21.58
CA ASN A 209 -21.15 23.03 21.49
C ASN A 209 -22.25 23.75 20.68
N LYS A 210 -22.19 25.08 20.51
CA LYS A 210 -23.12 25.82 19.62
C LYS A 210 -22.78 25.64 18.14
N ARG A 211 -21.52 25.38 17.81
CA ARG A 211 -21.01 25.23 16.45
C ARG A 211 -20.88 23.76 16.03
N ILE A 212 -20.58 22.91 17.00
CA ILE A 212 -20.47 21.46 16.90
C ILE A 212 -21.32 20.86 18.03
N PRO A 213 -22.60 20.58 17.78
CA PRO A 213 -23.47 19.96 18.77
C PRO A 213 -22.86 18.66 19.32
N TYR A 214 -23.01 18.42 20.62
CA TYR A 214 -22.53 17.21 21.30
C TYR A 214 -21.01 17.01 21.27
N PHE A 215 -20.22 18.08 21.15
CA PHE A 215 -18.75 18.01 21.12
C PHE A 215 -18.16 17.29 22.34
N ASP A 216 -18.70 17.56 23.54
CA ASP A 216 -18.20 16.90 24.76
C ASP A 216 -18.58 15.41 24.84
N GLU A 217 -19.62 14.96 24.13
CA GLU A 217 -19.93 13.54 24.01
C GLU A 217 -18.96 12.84 23.04
N TYR A 218 -18.49 13.54 22.01
CA TYR A 218 -17.49 13.01 21.08
C TYR A 218 -16.15 12.75 21.76
N LYS A 219 -15.78 13.50 22.81
CA LYS A 219 -14.61 13.20 23.65
C LYS A 219 -14.68 11.84 24.36
N LYS A 220 -15.88 11.25 24.45
CA LYS A 220 -16.10 9.92 25.06
C LYS A 220 -16.21 8.81 24.03
N LYS A 221 -16.22 9.12 22.73
CA LYS A 221 -16.32 8.11 21.67
C LYS A 221 -14.95 7.56 21.30
N GLU A 222 -14.92 6.27 21.02
CA GLU A 222 -13.73 5.56 20.53
C GLU A 222 -13.35 5.95 19.08
N GLN A 223 -14.26 6.60 18.34
CA GLN A 223 -14.04 6.97 16.94
C GLN A 223 -14.72 8.30 16.59
N LEU A 224 -13.99 9.13 15.85
CA LEU A 224 -14.44 10.45 15.39
C LEU A 224 -14.53 10.48 13.86
N PRO A 225 -15.66 10.95 13.28
CA PRO A 225 -15.78 11.05 11.82
C PRO A 225 -14.90 12.18 11.26
N TYR A 226 -14.38 12.00 10.04
CA TYR A 226 -13.51 12.97 9.35
C TYR A 226 -14.06 14.40 9.33
N ASN A 227 -15.33 14.56 8.97
CA ASN A 227 -15.98 15.87 8.95
C ASN A 227 -16.03 16.56 10.31
N LEU A 228 -16.08 15.80 11.40
CA LEU A 228 -16.01 16.37 12.74
C LEU A 228 -14.61 16.91 13.01
N LEU A 229 -13.55 16.17 12.65
CA LEU A 229 -12.17 16.63 12.82
C LEU A 229 -11.87 17.89 12.00
N GLN A 230 -12.39 17.97 10.77
CA GLN A 230 -12.27 19.20 9.96
C GLN A 230 -12.94 20.38 10.66
N LYS A 231 -14.19 20.22 11.10
CA LYS A 231 -14.91 21.26 11.86
C LYS A 231 -14.20 21.64 13.16
N VAL A 232 -13.54 20.68 13.81
CA VAL A 232 -12.74 20.92 15.01
C VAL A 232 -11.55 21.79 14.67
N LEU A 233 -10.73 21.44 13.67
CA LEU A 233 -9.61 22.27 13.20
C LEU A 233 -10.05 23.70 12.87
N ASP A 234 -11.15 23.86 12.13
CA ASP A 234 -11.69 25.17 11.73
C ASP A 234 -12.09 26.04 12.95
N ASN A 235 -12.20 25.45 14.15
CA ASN A 235 -12.62 26.12 15.39
C ASN A 235 -11.57 26.07 16.51
N ILE A 236 -10.34 25.63 16.23
CA ILE A 236 -9.22 25.67 17.18
C ILE A 236 -8.73 27.12 17.33
N LYS A 237 -8.43 27.53 18.57
CA LYS A 237 -7.93 28.89 18.87
C LYS A 237 -6.41 29.02 18.78
N GLU A 238 -5.68 27.96 19.13
CA GLU A 238 -4.23 27.93 19.19
C GLU A 238 -3.74 26.58 18.65
N GLU A 239 -2.73 26.60 17.78
CA GLU A 239 -2.06 25.35 17.37
C GLU A 239 -1.36 24.72 18.59
N ASN A 240 -1.61 23.43 18.77
CA ASN A 240 -0.97 22.57 19.75
C ASN A 240 -0.66 21.19 19.15
N GLU A 241 -0.04 20.30 19.93
CA GLU A 241 0.36 18.98 19.46
C GLU A 241 -0.81 18.14 18.90
N ASP A 242 -1.99 18.21 19.54
CA ASP A 242 -3.19 17.48 19.11
C ASP A 242 -3.74 18.04 17.79
N SER A 243 -3.76 19.38 17.63
CA SER A 243 -4.16 20.04 16.39
C SER A 243 -3.23 19.68 15.22
N GLN A 244 -1.92 19.57 15.48
CA GLN A 244 -0.94 19.16 14.50
C GLN A 244 -1.10 17.68 14.12
N LYS A 245 -1.42 16.81 15.08
CA LYS A 245 -1.76 15.39 14.81
C LYS A 245 -3.00 15.26 13.93
N ILE A 246 -4.06 16.01 14.23
CA ILE A 246 -5.30 16.02 13.44
C ILE A 246 -5.02 16.55 12.03
N LYS A 247 -4.34 17.70 11.91
CA LYS A 247 -3.96 18.30 10.63
C LYS A 247 -3.13 17.32 9.79
N LYS A 248 -2.12 16.70 10.40
CA LYS A 248 -1.33 15.64 9.75
C LYS A 248 -2.15 14.43 9.32
N ILE A 249 -3.28 14.11 9.97
CA ILE A 249 -4.16 13.00 9.59
C ILE A 249 -5.11 13.41 8.45
N LEU A 250 -5.65 14.62 8.47
CA LEU A 250 -6.52 15.14 7.40
C LEU A 250 -5.75 15.45 6.12
N GLU A 251 -4.48 15.86 6.24
CA GLU A 251 -3.60 16.11 5.10
C GLU A 251 -3.05 14.81 4.45
N LYS A 252 -3.32 13.63 5.02
CA LYS A 252 -2.78 12.37 4.47
C LYS A 252 -3.47 11.95 3.19
N GLU A 253 -2.67 11.39 2.28
CA GLU A 253 -3.15 10.67 1.11
C GLU A 253 -3.53 9.20 1.41
N VAL A 254 -3.41 8.76 2.67
CA VAL A 254 -3.62 7.37 3.10
C VAL A 254 -4.81 7.25 4.04
N ASN A 255 -5.65 6.25 3.79
CA ASN A 255 -6.82 5.93 4.60
C ASN A 255 -6.49 4.83 5.61
N TYR A 256 -7.04 4.95 6.83
CA TYR A 256 -6.97 3.88 7.81
C TYR A 256 -8.16 2.93 7.65
N VAL A 257 -7.92 1.65 7.93
CA VAL A 257 -8.96 0.60 7.90
C VAL A 257 -8.91 -0.20 9.20
N LYS A 258 -10.07 -0.52 9.76
CA LYS A 258 -10.16 -1.36 10.96
C LYS A 258 -9.98 -2.83 10.59
N ILE A 259 -9.13 -3.53 11.31
CA ILE A 259 -9.01 -5.00 11.19
C ILE A 259 -10.28 -5.63 11.80
N ILE A 260 -11.04 -6.37 10.98
CA ILE A 260 -12.28 -7.04 11.40
C ILE A 260 -12.00 -8.42 11.97
N SER A 261 -11.04 -9.14 11.39
CA SER A 261 -10.66 -10.49 11.82
C SER A 261 -9.23 -10.81 11.42
N ILE A 262 -8.52 -11.56 12.25
CA ILE A 262 -7.21 -12.14 11.94
C ILE A 262 -7.36 -13.66 11.98
N LYS A 263 -6.91 -14.34 10.92
CA LYS A 263 -6.96 -15.81 10.83
C LYS A 263 -5.56 -16.34 10.53
N LYS A 264 -5.08 -17.25 11.37
CA LYS A 264 -3.84 -17.99 11.11
C LYS A 264 -4.12 -19.07 10.07
N ILE A 265 -3.41 -19.02 8.94
CA ILE A 265 -3.52 -20.03 7.88
C ILE A 265 -2.22 -20.81 7.79
N LYS A 266 -2.31 -22.12 7.51
CA LYS A 266 -1.13 -22.92 7.20
C LYS A 266 -0.68 -22.53 5.79
N ASN A 267 0.57 -22.09 5.65
CA ASN A 267 1.10 -21.72 4.34
C ASN A 267 1.07 -22.96 3.42
N LYS A 268 0.27 -22.88 2.35
CA LYS A 268 0.16 -23.93 1.32
C LYS A 268 1.14 -23.69 0.17
N GLU A 269 1.63 -22.46 0.04
CA GLU A 269 2.55 -22.06 -1.00
C GLU A 269 3.99 -22.29 -0.54
N LYS A 270 4.84 -22.72 -1.48
CA LYS A 270 6.26 -22.93 -1.21
C LYS A 270 7.00 -21.60 -0.97
N TYR A 271 6.46 -20.49 -1.47
CA TYR A 271 7.13 -19.19 -1.52
C TYR A 271 6.21 -18.06 -1.03
N VAL A 272 6.77 -17.10 -0.29
CA VAL A 272 6.16 -15.78 -0.06
C VAL A 272 7.07 -14.70 -0.66
N TYR A 273 6.50 -13.54 -0.99
CA TYR A 273 7.19 -12.47 -1.72
C TYR A 273 7.24 -11.20 -0.87
N ASP A 274 8.29 -10.40 -1.07
CA ASP A 274 8.48 -9.08 -0.45
C ASP A 274 9.20 -8.15 -1.45
N PHE A 275 9.12 -6.83 -1.25
CA PHE A 275 9.73 -5.82 -2.12
C PHE A 275 10.67 -4.87 -1.37
N THR A 276 11.82 -4.55 -1.98
CA THR A 276 12.68 -3.47 -1.50
C THR A 276 12.32 -2.14 -2.17
N ILE A 277 11.70 -1.22 -1.44
CA ILE A 277 11.33 0.12 -1.91
C ILE A 277 12.26 1.17 -1.26
N PRO A 278 13.09 1.87 -2.04
CA PRO A 278 13.93 2.95 -1.52
C PRO A 278 13.11 4.09 -0.91
N LYS A 279 13.68 4.76 0.10
CA LYS A 279 13.14 5.95 0.81
C LYS A 279 11.92 5.72 1.68
N THR A 280 10.84 5.17 1.11
CA THR A 280 9.56 5.04 1.83
C THR A 280 9.41 3.71 2.55
N HIS A 281 10.21 2.70 2.19
CA HIS A 281 10.19 1.38 2.79
C HIS A 281 8.81 0.72 2.77
N THR A 282 7.92 1.17 1.87
CA THR A 282 6.51 0.81 1.87
C THR A 282 6.02 0.63 0.43
N PHE A 283 5.24 -0.42 0.18
CA PHE A 283 4.55 -0.66 -1.08
C PHE A 283 3.06 -0.96 -0.86
N VAL A 284 2.27 -0.91 -1.94
CA VAL A 284 0.86 -1.30 -1.92
C VAL A 284 0.73 -2.75 -2.40
N ALA A 285 0.14 -3.62 -1.58
CA ALA A 285 -0.26 -4.97 -1.98
C ALA A 285 -1.68 -5.23 -1.51
N GLU A 286 -2.52 -5.84 -2.36
CA GLU A 286 -3.93 -6.13 -2.02
C GLU A 286 -4.70 -4.94 -1.41
N ARG A 287 -4.38 -3.71 -1.88
CA ARG A 287 -4.98 -2.43 -1.45
C ARG A 287 -4.60 -1.98 -0.03
N ILE A 288 -3.58 -2.57 0.59
CA ILE A 288 -3.01 -2.14 1.87
C ILE A 288 -1.55 -1.71 1.69
N LEU A 289 -1.10 -0.79 2.54
CA LEU A 289 0.32 -0.43 2.64
C LEU A 289 1.06 -1.48 3.48
N VAL A 290 2.16 -1.99 2.94
CA VAL A 290 3.02 -3.01 3.54
C VAL A 290 4.44 -2.46 3.63
N HIS A 291 5.11 -2.68 4.76
CA HIS A 291 6.46 -2.19 5.03
C HIS A 291 7.53 -3.26 4.75
N ASN A 292 8.72 -2.87 4.28
CA ASN A 292 9.84 -3.76 3.93
C ASN A 292 10.99 -3.77 4.98
N THR A 293 12.08 -4.50 4.72
CA THR A 293 13.19 -4.67 5.69
C THR A 293 14.09 -3.41 5.80
N SER A 294 14.31 -2.87 7.01
CA SER A 294 14.77 -1.47 7.23
C SER A 294 16.18 -1.24 7.80
N LEU A 295 16.86 -2.24 8.38
CA LEU A 295 18.06 -1.99 9.20
C LEU A 295 19.24 -1.44 8.38
N LEU A 296 19.61 -2.12 7.28
CA LEU A 296 20.70 -1.71 6.38
C LEU A 296 20.41 -0.37 5.68
N ASP A 297 19.14 -0.10 5.40
CA ASP A 297 18.74 1.12 4.70
C ASP A 297 18.85 2.37 5.60
N SER A 298 18.65 2.23 6.92
CA SER A 298 18.91 3.33 7.86
C SER A 298 20.37 3.78 7.84
N ILE A 299 21.32 2.84 7.71
CA ILE A 299 22.76 3.10 7.63
C ILE A 299 23.13 3.65 6.25
N ARG A 300 22.50 3.15 5.18
CA ARG A 300 22.63 3.64 3.80
C ARG A 300 22.11 5.06 3.58
N GLY A 301 21.04 5.46 4.28
CA GLY A 301 20.37 6.74 4.06
C GLY A 301 21.26 7.98 4.27
N THR A 302 22.38 7.86 4.98
CA THR A 302 23.36 8.94 5.16
C THR A 302 24.48 8.93 4.13
N THR A 303 24.65 7.84 3.37
CA THR A 303 25.67 7.69 2.32
C THR A 303 25.09 7.84 0.92
N LEU A 304 23.81 7.55 0.73
CA LEU A 304 23.14 7.52 -0.57
C LEU A 304 22.21 8.72 -0.77
N ALA A 305 22.80 9.90 -0.89
CA ALA A 305 22.23 10.90 -1.79
C ALA A 305 22.71 10.53 -3.21
N GLU A 306 21.77 10.17 -4.08
CA GLU A 306 22.01 9.94 -5.52
C GLU A 306 22.70 8.62 -5.88
N ARG A 307 21.93 7.52 -6.02
CA ARG A 307 21.97 6.64 -7.21
C ARG A 307 20.95 5.49 -7.13
N GLU A 308 20.25 5.33 -8.25
CA GLU A 308 19.30 4.29 -8.69
C GLU A 308 17.94 4.11 -7.97
N PRO A 309 16.82 4.36 -8.69
CA PRO A 309 15.51 3.84 -8.34
C PRO A 309 15.37 2.36 -8.74
N GLY A 310 14.97 1.51 -7.78
CA GLY A 310 14.06 0.39 -8.07
C GLY A 310 14.64 -0.91 -8.63
N LYS A 311 15.81 -1.39 -8.15
CA LYS A 311 16.20 -2.78 -8.39
C LYS A 311 15.88 -3.68 -7.20
N ILE A 312 15.27 -4.82 -7.51
CA ILE A 312 14.95 -5.91 -6.60
C ILE A 312 16.25 -6.45 -6.02
N THR A 313 16.32 -6.76 -4.72
CA THR A 313 17.44 -7.53 -4.16
C THR A 313 17.28 -9.02 -4.55
N GLN A 314 17.47 -9.33 -5.84
CA GLN A 314 17.58 -10.71 -6.37
C GLN A 314 19.04 -11.19 -6.42
N HIS A 315 19.97 -10.29 -6.08
CA HIS A 315 21.41 -10.50 -6.02
C HIS A 315 21.89 -10.04 -4.64
N ILE A 316 23.07 -10.50 -4.20
CA ILE A 316 23.71 -9.97 -2.98
C ILE A 316 24.04 -8.50 -3.26
N GLY A 317 23.38 -7.59 -2.54
CA GLY A 317 23.68 -6.16 -2.63
C GLY A 317 24.96 -5.87 -1.86
N ALA A 318 25.89 -5.11 -2.42
CA ALA A 318 27.09 -4.67 -1.71
C ALA A 318 27.02 -3.15 -1.50
N THR A 319 27.30 -2.69 -0.29
CA THR A 319 27.29 -1.25 0.05
C THR A 319 28.53 -0.92 0.84
N GLU A 320 29.38 -0.07 0.28
CA GLU A 320 30.52 0.47 0.99
C GLU A 320 30.08 1.66 1.86
N VAL A 321 30.38 1.58 3.15
CA VAL A 321 30.09 2.61 4.14
C VAL A 321 31.42 3.15 4.66
N PRO A 322 31.81 4.38 4.28
CA PRO A 322 33.08 4.96 4.70
C PRO A 322 33.17 5.17 6.22
N LEU A 323 34.40 5.21 6.75
CA LEU A 323 34.64 5.46 8.18
C LEU A 323 34.01 6.77 8.68
N SER A 324 33.95 7.81 7.85
CA SER A 324 33.29 9.08 8.18
C SER A 324 31.82 8.89 8.54
N THR A 325 31.10 8.07 7.76
CA THR A 325 29.70 7.74 8.02
C THR A 325 29.53 6.92 9.29
N ILE A 326 30.43 5.96 9.52
CA ILE A 326 30.44 5.16 10.76
C ILE A 326 30.66 6.06 11.98
N ARG A 327 31.60 7.01 11.90
CA ARG A 327 31.84 8.00 12.97
C ARG A 327 30.66 8.94 13.17
N ASN A 328 29.97 9.36 12.12
CA ASN A 328 28.77 10.18 12.26
C ASN A 328 27.63 9.46 12.99
N PHE A 329 27.43 8.16 12.70
CA PHE A 329 26.40 7.36 13.33
C PHE A 329 26.76 6.90 14.74
N CYS A 330 27.99 6.43 14.93
CA CYS A 330 28.42 5.76 16.15
C CYS A 330 29.43 6.56 16.97
N GLY A 331 29.77 7.79 16.59
CA GLY A 331 30.87 8.57 17.19
C GLY A 331 30.81 8.63 18.71
N LYS A 332 29.65 8.96 19.28
CA LYS A 332 29.45 8.97 20.74
C LYS A 332 29.74 7.61 21.40
N LEU A 333 29.40 6.51 20.72
CA LEU A 333 29.66 5.15 21.20
C LEU A 333 31.15 4.79 21.05
N ILE A 334 31.76 5.10 19.90
CA ILE A 334 33.18 4.88 19.62
C ILE A 334 34.05 5.61 20.66
N ASP A 335 33.70 6.87 20.95
CA ASP A 335 34.36 7.70 21.95
C ASP A 335 34.19 7.10 23.36
N SER A 336 32.98 6.65 23.71
CA SER A 336 32.69 6.03 25.02
C SER A 336 33.42 4.69 25.23
N LEU A 337 33.62 3.91 24.16
CA LEU A 337 34.30 2.63 24.18
C LEU A 337 35.82 2.76 23.93
N LYS A 338 36.33 3.99 23.71
CA LYS A 338 37.74 4.29 23.38
C LYS A 338 38.28 3.41 22.25
N LEU A 339 37.45 3.10 21.26
CA LEU A 339 37.82 2.23 20.14
C LEU A 339 38.64 3.02 19.12
N ASN A 340 39.88 2.57 18.86
CA ASN A 340 40.68 3.11 17.78
C ASN A 340 40.38 2.36 16.47
N LEU A 341 39.49 2.92 15.65
CA LEU A 341 39.15 2.35 14.34
C LEU A 341 40.25 2.69 13.31
N THR A 342 40.96 1.65 12.86
CA THR A 342 42.03 1.74 11.85
C THR A 342 41.57 1.39 10.43
N ILE A 343 40.34 0.92 10.27
CA ILE A 343 39.77 0.50 8.98
C ILE A 343 39.22 1.69 8.17
N PRO A 344 39.31 1.67 6.82
CA PRO A 344 38.82 2.76 5.97
C PRO A 344 37.28 2.84 5.88
N GLY A 345 36.58 1.76 6.21
CA GLY A 345 35.13 1.64 6.15
C GLY A 345 34.67 0.20 6.30
N LEU A 346 33.38 -0.06 6.06
CA LEU A 346 32.78 -1.39 6.08
C LEU A 346 32.06 -1.66 4.75
N LEU A 347 32.21 -2.88 4.22
CA LEU A 347 31.42 -3.36 3.09
C LEU A 347 30.28 -4.23 3.61
N PHE A 348 29.05 -3.74 3.47
CA PHE A 348 27.86 -4.49 3.86
C PHE A 348 27.38 -5.36 2.69
N LEU A 349 27.22 -6.66 2.95
CA LEU A 349 26.60 -7.61 2.04
C LEU A 349 25.16 -7.87 2.48
N ASP A 350 24.21 -7.38 1.70
CA ASP A 350 22.78 -7.51 1.93
C ASP A 350 22.26 -8.78 1.26
N THR A 351 22.03 -9.82 2.08
CA THR A 351 21.48 -11.10 1.62
C THR A 351 19.97 -11.16 1.87
N PRO A 352 19.16 -11.60 0.90
CA PRO A 352 17.71 -11.71 1.10
C PRO A 352 17.35 -12.72 2.21
N GLY A 353 16.44 -12.33 3.09
CA GLY A 353 16.02 -13.12 4.27
C GLY A 353 15.13 -14.34 3.94
N HIS A 354 14.55 -14.43 2.75
CA HIS A 354 13.59 -15.49 2.42
C HIS A 354 14.24 -16.87 2.17
N LYS A 355 13.61 -17.96 2.62
CA LYS A 355 14.10 -19.35 2.50
C LYS A 355 14.41 -19.81 1.06
N ALA A 356 13.77 -19.21 0.05
CA ALA A 356 14.05 -19.50 -1.35
C ALA A 356 15.48 -19.12 -1.79
N PHE A 357 16.14 -18.24 -1.04
CA PHE A 357 17.45 -17.68 -1.37
C PHE A 357 18.58 -18.22 -0.49
N THR A 358 18.42 -19.43 0.07
CA THR A 358 19.47 -20.13 0.82
C THR A 358 20.80 -20.20 0.06
N SER A 359 20.77 -20.32 -1.27
CA SER A 359 21.99 -20.31 -2.10
C SER A 359 22.70 -18.96 -2.15
N LEU A 360 21.98 -17.84 -1.97
CA LEU A 360 22.55 -16.49 -1.86
C LEU A 360 23.07 -16.26 -0.45
N ARG A 361 22.35 -16.69 0.59
CA ARG A 361 22.86 -16.67 1.97
C ARG A 361 24.13 -17.48 2.15
N ARG A 362 24.21 -18.67 1.53
CA ARG A 362 25.44 -19.50 1.56
C ARG A 362 26.62 -18.78 0.90
N ARG A 363 26.38 -18.10 -0.22
CA ARG A 363 27.41 -17.29 -0.90
C ARG A 363 27.82 -16.08 -0.06
N GLY A 364 26.88 -15.34 0.51
CA GLY A 364 27.15 -14.19 1.37
C GLY A 364 27.89 -14.57 2.65
N GLY A 365 27.47 -15.65 3.32
CA GLY A 365 28.14 -16.18 4.51
C GLY A 365 29.60 -16.55 4.23
N ASN A 366 29.87 -17.27 3.13
CA ASN A 366 31.24 -17.63 2.75
C ASN A 366 32.14 -16.45 2.35
N LEU A 367 31.57 -15.30 1.98
CA LEU A 367 32.30 -14.11 1.53
C LEU A 367 32.54 -13.10 2.65
N ALA A 368 31.76 -13.17 3.74
CA ALA A 368 31.81 -12.17 4.81
C ALA A 368 32.87 -12.53 5.86
N ASP A 369 33.62 -11.54 6.31
CA ASP A 369 34.54 -11.67 7.44
C ASP A 369 33.80 -11.78 8.78
N ILE A 370 32.62 -11.15 8.87
CA ILE A 370 31.71 -11.20 10.02
C ILE A 370 30.27 -11.06 9.55
N ALA A 371 29.34 -11.75 10.21
CA ALA A 371 27.91 -11.63 9.94
C ALA A 371 27.13 -11.04 11.12
N ILE A 372 26.02 -10.35 10.81
CA ILE A 372 25.04 -9.91 11.80
C ILE A 372 23.75 -10.69 11.56
N LEU A 373 23.41 -11.59 12.49
CA LEU A 373 22.19 -12.37 12.45
C LEU A 373 21.09 -11.63 13.20
N VAL A 374 20.08 -11.15 12.47
CA VAL A 374 18.96 -10.42 13.06
C VAL A 374 17.89 -11.38 13.54
N VAL A 375 17.50 -11.26 14.81
CA VAL A 375 16.43 -12.05 15.45
C VAL A 375 15.39 -11.10 16.03
N ASP A 376 14.11 -11.44 15.89
CA ASP A 376 13.01 -10.67 16.46
C ASP A 376 12.81 -11.05 17.94
N ALA A 377 12.74 -10.07 18.84
CA ALA A 377 12.62 -10.30 20.28
C ALA A 377 11.31 -10.99 20.68
N LEU A 378 10.21 -10.73 19.96
CA LEU A 378 8.90 -11.30 20.26
C LEU A 378 8.76 -12.70 19.66
N GLU A 379 9.26 -12.86 18.44
CA GLU A 379 9.11 -14.09 17.67
C GLU A 379 10.17 -15.16 17.98
N GLY A 380 11.36 -14.76 18.44
CA GLY A 380 12.47 -15.64 18.75
C GLY A 380 13.06 -16.34 17.52
N ILE A 381 13.67 -17.51 17.74
CA ILE A 381 14.32 -18.29 16.68
C ILE A 381 13.29 -18.92 15.74
N LYS A 382 13.42 -18.65 14.45
CA LYS A 382 12.58 -19.22 13.38
C LYS A 382 13.37 -20.20 12.49
N PRO A 383 12.70 -21.04 11.68
CA PRO A 383 13.40 -21.97 10.77
C PRO A 383 14.42 -21.30 9.85
N GLN A 384 14.16 -20.07 9.40
CA GLN A 384 15.10 -19.31 8.56
C GLN A 384 16.35 -18.87 9.34
N THR A 385 16.19 -18.55 10.62
CA THR A 385 17.29 -18.25 11.54
C THR A 385 18.17 -19.49 11.73
N LEU A 386 17.54 -20.67 11.92
CA LEU A 386 18.26 -21.95 12.04
C LEU A 386 19.10 -22.23 10.78
N ASP A 387 18.48 -22.14 9.59
CA ASP A 387 19.17 -22.32 8.30
C ASP A 387 20.36 -21.36 8.17
N SER A 388 20.25 -20.14 8.71
CA SER A 388 21.30 -19.11 8.61
C SER A 388 22.46 -19.36 9.57
N ILE A 389 22.17 -19.80 10.80
CA ILE A 389 23.20 -20.22 11.76
C ILE A 389 23.99 -21.41 11.21
N GLU A 390 23.31 -22.39 10.61
CA GLU A 390 23.96 -23.55 10.01
C GLU A 390 24.90 -23.15 8.86
N ILE A 391 24.46 -22.23 7.99
CA ILE A 391 25.32 -21.67 6.94
C ILE A 391 26.56 -21.02 7.53
N LEU A 392 26.41 -20.16 8.54
CA LEU A 392 27.53 -19.43 9.15
C LEU A 392 28.50 -20.38 9.87
N LYS A 393 27.99 -21.40 10.59
CA LYS A 393 28.82 -22.44 11.21
C LYS A 393 29.62 -23.23 10.16
N ASN A 394 28.96 -23.64 9.07
CA ASN A 394 29.62 -24.39 8.00
C ASN A 394 30.67 -23.55 7.25
N ALA A 395 30.39 -22.25 7.07
CA ALA A 395 31.31 -21.28 6.50
C ALA A 395 32.45 -20.88 7.46
N LYS A 396 32.34 -21.23 8.76
CA LYS A 396 33.19 -20.74 9.85
C LYS A 396 33.26 -19.21 9.94
N THR A 397 32.16 -18.55 9.56
CA THR A 397 32.04 -17.09 9.61
C THR A 397 31.64 -16.69 11.04
N PRO A 398 32.43 -15.88 11.76
CA PRO A 398 32.03 -15.37 13.06
C PRO A 398 30.82 -14.46 12.91
N PHE A 399 29.93 -14.44 13.90
CA PHE A 399 28.71 -13.65 13.81
C PHE A 399 28.22 -13.11 15.15
N ILE A 400 27.54 -11.97 15.07
CA ILE A 400 26.86 -11.31 16.18
C ILE A 400 25.36 -11.49 15.99
N ILE A 401 24.63 -11.76 17.07
CA ILE A 401 23.17 -11.86 17.03
C ILE A 401 22.58 -10.52 17.50
N ALA A 402 21.85 -9.85 16.61
CA ALA A 402 21.17 -8.60 16.90
C ALA A 402 19.68 -8.87 17.18
N LEU A 403 19.27 -8.71 18.43
CA LEU A 403 17.87 -8.80 18.83
C LEU A 403 17.14 -7.48 18.50
N THR A 404 16.04 -7.57 17.76
CA THR A 404 15.30 -6.41 17.21
C THR A 404 13.87 -6.34 17.70
N LYS A 405 13.21 -5.21 17.45
CA LYS A 405 11.81 -4.91 17.85
C LYS A 405 11.55 -4.93 19.36
N ILE A 406 12.55 -4.55 20.16
CA ILE A 406 12.41 -4.43 21.62
C ILE A 406 11.39 -3.36 22.01
N ASP A 407 11.11 -2.41 21.12
CA ASP A 407 10.11 -1.36 21.27
C ASP A 407 8.67 -1.90 21.31
N LEU A 408 8.45 -3.13 20.83
CA LEU A 408 7.16 -3.81 20.87
C LEU A 408 6.94 -4.63 22.15
N ILE A 409 7.94 -4.74 23.01
CA ILE A 409 7.81 -5.38 24.32
C ILE A 409 6.98 -4.47 25.22
N SER A 410 6.07 -5.06 26.01
CA SER A 410 5.12 -4.31 26.82
C SER A 410 5.84 -3.40 27.82
N GLY A 411 5.41 -2.14 27.90
CA GLY A 411 5.97 -1.18 28.85
C GLY A 411 7.25 -0.47 28.40
N PHE A 412 7.71 -0.65 27.16
CA PHE A 412 8.83 0.12 26.60
C PHE A 412 8.56 1.64 26.60
N GLN A 413 9.56 2.42 27.02
CA GLN A 413 9.53 3.88 26.96
C GLN A 413 10.71 4.40 26.14
N ASP A 414 10.43 5.14 25.06
CA ASP A 414 11.49 5.77 24.26
C ASP A 414 11.98 7.07 24.92
N LYS A 415 13.08 6.97 25.68
CA LYS A 415 13.68 8.11 26.40
C LYS A 415 14.71 8.90 25.58
N LYS A 416 14.88 8.62 24.28
CA LYS A 416 15.89 9.28 23.40
C LYS A 416 17.33 9.25 23.96
N LEU A 417 17.66 8.22 24.74
CA LEU A 417 19.00 7.95 25.25
C LEU A 417 19.70 6.87 24.40
N PRO A 418 21.05 6.79 24.43
CA PRO A 418 21.77 5.63 23.91
C PRO A 418 21.18 4.32 24.44
N LEU A 419 21.15 3.26 23.60
CA LEU A 419 20.38 2.04 23.85
C LEU A 419 20.59 1.44 25.26
N LEU A 420 21.83 1.25 25.69
CA LEU A 420 22.12 0.68 27.02
C LEU A 420 21.62 1.56 28.16
N GLN A 421 21.78 2.88 28.05
CA GLN A 421 21.28 3.82 29.04
C GLN A 421 19.74 3.81 29.06
N ASN A 422 19.13 3.80 27.88
CA ASN A 422 17.67 3.73 27.76
C ASN A 422 17.13 2.45 28.42
N ILE A 423 17.76 1.30 28.19
CA ILE A 423 17.40 0.01 28.81
C ILE A 423 17.56 0.07 30.33
N ASN A 424 18.67 0.62 30.83
CA ASN A 424 18.93 0.73 32.27
C ASN A 424 17.92 1.63 33.00
N GLU A 425 17.35 2.60 32.29
CA GLU A 425 16.31 3.49 32.82
C GLU A 425 14.87 2.97 32.62
N GLN A 426 14.66 1.81 31.99
CA GLN A 426 13.33 1.21 31.89
C GLN A 426 12.81 0.71 33.24
N THR A 427 11.51 0.38 33.30
CA THR A 427 10.92 -0.26 34.47
C THR A 427 11.51 -1.65 34.70
N GLU A 428 11.51 -2.10 35.96
CA GLU A 428 11.99 -3.44 36.30
C GLU A 428 11.18 -4.55 35.63
N ASP A 429 9.88 -4.33 35.42
CA ASP A 429 9.03 -5.29 34.71
C ASP A 429 9.44 -5.44 33.24
N PHE A 430 9.72 -4.32 32.55
CA PHE A 430 10.22 -4.35 31.18
C PHE A 430 11.59 -5.06 31.10
N LYS A 431 12.52 -4.76 32.02
CA LYS A 431 13.84 -5.38 32.03
C LYS A 431 13.74 -6.90 32.20
N LYS A 432 12.88 -7.36 33.11
CA LYS A 432 12.61 -8.80 33.30
C LYS A 432 12.02 -9.44 32.04
N GLU A 433 11.08 -8.78 31.38
CA GLU A 433 10.49 -9.30 30.14
C GLU A 433 11.53 -9.37 29.01
N LEU A 434 12.36 -8.33 28.86
CA LEU A 434 13.46 -8.30 27.90
C LEU A 434 14.48 -9.41 28.17
N ASP A 435 14.90 -9.59 29.42
CA ASP A 435 15.84 -10.65 29.81
C ASP A 435 15.23 -12.04 29.56
N LEU A 436 13.94 -12.24 29.85
CA LEU A 436 13.26 -13.51 29.54
C LEU A 436 13.30 -13.81 28.04
N LYS A 437 12.99 -12.83 27.18
CA LYS A 437 13.06 -13.00 25.72
C LYS A 437 14.48 -13.27 25.24
N LEU A 438 15.46 -12.55 25.78
CA LEU A 438 16.87 -12.74 25.47
C LEU A 438 17.34 -14.16 25.85
N TYR A 439 17.07 -14.60 27.07
CA TYR A 439 17.49 -15.93 27.53
C TYR A 439 16.72 -17.06 26.86
N THR A 440 15.50 -16.82 26.38
CA THR A 440 14.82 -17.78 25.50
C THR A 440 15.60 -18.00 24.21
N VAL A 441 16.03 -16.92 23.56
CA VAL A 441 16.83 -16.99 22.33
C VAL A 441 18.20 -17.65 22.58
N VAL A 442 18.87 -17.27 23.67
CA VAL A 442 20.16 -17.89 24.08
C VAL A 442 19.99 -19.38 24.32
N GLY A 443 18.95 -19.78 25.06
CA GLY A 443 18.63 -21.18 25.34
C GLY A 443 18.39 -21.99 24.06
N ASP A 444 17.57 -21.46 23.14
CA ASP A 444 17.30 -22.09 21.83
C ASP A 444 18.58 -22.29 21.01
N ILE A 445 19.49 -21.32 21.03
CA ILE A 445 20.77 -21.37 20.31
C ILE A 445 21.68 -22.43 20.92
N TYR A 446 21.79 -22.46 22.25
CA TYR A 446 22.60 -23.44 22.96
C TYR A 446 22.08 -24.86 22.71
N GLU A 447 20.78 -25.09 22.91
CA GLU A 447 20.17 -26.42 22.73
C GLU A 447 20.40 -26.96 21.31
N LYS A 448 20.18 -26.13 20.28
CA LYS A 448 20.22 -26.57 18.88
C LYS A 448 21.61 -26.59 18.26
N PHE A 449 22.50 -25.69 18.67
CA PHE A 449 23.79 -25.49 18.01
C PHE A 449 25.00 -25.62 18.93
N GLN A 450 24.78 -25.78 20.25
CA GLN A 450 25.83 -25.83 21.28
C GLN A 450 26.75 -24.61 21.22
N LEU A 451 26.15 -23.44 20.97
CA LEU A 451 26.85 -22.15 20.94
C LEU A 451 26.52 -21.38 22.22
N ASN A 452 27.55 -20.93 22.92
CA ASN A 452 27.40 -20.01 24.04
C ASN A 452 27.18 -18.60 23.51
N ALA A 453 26.16 -17.92 24.03
CA ALA A 453 25.83 -16.55 23.67
C ALA A 453 25.41 -15.79 24.92
N GLU A 454 25.77 -14.52 24.99
CA GLU A 454 25.38 -13.61 26.06
C GLU A 454 25.32 -12.18 25.51
N ARG A 455 24.63 -11.28 26.20
CA ARG A 455 24.53 -9.87 25.85
C ARG A 455 25.93 -9.24 25.89
N PHE A 456 26.25 -8.45 24.87
CA PHE A 456 27.63 -7.97 24.66
C PHE A 456 28.25 -7.20 25.83
N ASP A 457 27.46 -6.52 26.66
CA ASP A 457 27.89 -5.79 27.85
C ASP A 457 28.08 -6.67 29.10
N ARG A 458 27.69 -7.94 29.04
CA ARG A 458 27.84 -8.95 30.10
C ARG A 458 28.95 -9.97 29.81
N VAL A 459 29.63 -9.84 28.66
CA VAL A 459 30.72 -10.74 28.27
C VAL A 459 32.03 -10.24 28.87
N GLU A 460 32.62 -11.02 29.77
CA GLU A 460 33.89 -10.67 30.44
C GLU A 460 35.14 -11.10 29.64
N SER A 461 35.01 -12.05 28.71
CA SER A 461 36.09 -12.52 27.83
C SER A 461 35.53 -13.17 26.57
N VAL A 462 36.07 -12.81 25.39
CA VAL A 462 35.78 -13.46 24.11
C VAL A 462 36.97 -14.35 23.78
N LEU A 463 36.91 -15.62 24.17
CA LEU A 463 37.91 -16.65 23.80
C LEU A 463 37.39 -17.51 22.66
#